data_AF-A0A6J4S407-F1
#
_entry.id   AF-A0A6J4S407-F1
#
_cell.length_a   1.000
_cell.length_b   1.000
_cell.length_c   1.000
_cell.angle_alpha   90.00
_cell.angle_beta   90.00
_cell.angle_gamma   90.00
#
_symmetry.space_group_name_H-M   'P 1'
#
loop_
_entity.id
_entity.type
_entity.pdbx_description
1 polymer ?
#
loop_
_entity_poly.entity_id
_entity_poly.type
_entity_poly.pdbx_seq_one_letter_code
_entity_poly.pdbx_strand_id
1 'polypeptide(L)'
;MKPIRADVPGRLARPGARAAALTALLALIVVLAAPAAVARASDDQPTQWQIDARAEALQTAPPPAEKPVICIVDTGVTPTPDLDIVSRTALDGGTPDDVTARPGHYGHGTTVAHMAAGKVNGWGSSGVFPHARIASVRIFDDVDQRVPWQRYVSALRWCAGVSPRPAVAVLSLGSASVDPS
;
A
#
# COMPACT_ATOMS: atom_id res chain seq x y z
N MET A 1 -70.70 -54.66 -39.31
CA MET A 1 -70.50 -53.54 -38.38
C MET A 1 -69.60 -54.00 -37.24
N LYS A 2 -68.42 -53.39 -37.08
CA LYS A 2 -67.41 -53.69 -36.05
C LYS A 2 -66.92 -52.35 -35.48
N PRO A 3 -66.80 -52.16 -34.15
CA PRO A 3 -66.70 -50.82 -33.56
C PRO A 3 -65.28 -50.26 -33.60
N ILE A 4 -65.21 -48.93 -33.73
CA ILE A 4 -63.99 -48.12 -33.66
C ILE A 4 -63.57 -48.00 -32.19
N ARG A 5 -62.32 -48.37 -31.87
CA ARG A 5 -61.70 -48.07 -30.57
C ARG A 5 -61.09 -46.67 -30.62
N ALA A 6 -61.35 -45.87 -29.58
CA ALA A 6 -60.76 -44.57 -29.36
C ALA A 6 -59.30 -44.71 -28.90
N ASP A 7 -58.42 -43.90 -29.49
CA ASP A 7 -57.01 -43.79 -29.13
C ASP A 7 -56.85 -42.81 -27.95
N VAL A 8 -56.19 -43.24 -26.88
CA VAL A 8 -55.84 -42.39 -25.73
C VAL A 8 -54.41 -41.89 -25.93
N PRO A 9 -54.13 -40.57 -26.00
CA PRO A 9 -52.77 -40.10 -26.15
C PRO A 9 -51.98 -40.33 -24.86
N GLY A 10 -50.97 -41.18 -24.94
CA GLY A 10 -49.98 -41.39 -23.88
C GLY A 10 -49.21 -40.11 -23.59
N ARG A 11 -49.14 -39.72 -22.31
CA ARG A 11 -48.27 -38.63 -21.85
C ARG A 11 -46.80 -39.03 -22.04
N LEU A 12 -46.12 -38.39 -22.98
CA LEU A 12 -44.67 -38.47 -23.10
C LEU A 12 -44.03 -37.64 -21.97
N ALA A 13 -43.48 -38.31 -20.96
CA ALA A 13 -42.61 -37.69 -19.97
C ALA A 13 -41.34 -37.17 -20.68
N ARG A 14 -41.10 -35.86 -20.66
CA ARG A 14 -39.90 -35.24 -21.27
C ARG A 14 -38.67 -35.55 -20.41
N PRO A 15 -37.65 -36.27 -20.92
CA PRO A 15 -36.49 -36.68 -20.12
C PRO A 15 -35.43 -35.55 -19.90
N GLY A 16 -35.71 -34.29 -20.27
CA GLY A 16 -34.70 -33.23 -20.30
C GLY A 16 -34.49 -32.42 -19.00
N ALA A 17 -35.43 -32.46 -18.05
CA ALA A 17 -35.39 -31.54 -16.89
C ALA A 17 -34.30 -31.88 -15.86
N ARG A 18 -33.98 -33.18 -15.70
CA ARG A 18 -32.98 -33.64 -14.70
C ARG A 18 -31.55 -33.41 -15.16
N ALA A 19 -31.27 -33.59 -16.45
CA ALA A 19 -29.95 -33.35 -17.03
C ALA A 19 -29.58 -31.86 -17.00
N ALA A 20 -30.54 -30.97 -17.30
CA ALA A 20 -30.33 -29.52 -17.23
C ALA A 20 -30.12 -29.01 -15.79
N ALA A 21 -30.79 -29.62 -14.80
CA ALA A 21 -30.59 -29.26 -13.39
C ALA A 21 -29.22 -29.69 -12.85
N LEU A 22 -28.72 -30.86 -13.26
CA LEU A 22 -27.40 -31.37 -12.86
C LEU A 22 -26.25 -30.56 -13.46
N THR A 23 -26.34 -30.15 -14.73
CA THR A 23 -25.32 -29.29 -15.35
C THR A 23 -25.31 -27.89 -14.73
N ALA A 24 -26.48 -27.33 -14.40
CA ALA A 24 -26.56 -26.06 -13.69
C ALA A 24 -25.97 -26.13 -12.28
N LEU A 25 -26.18 -27.25 -11.56
CA LEU A 25 -25.62 -27.45 -10.23
C LEU A 25 -24.09 -27.63 -10.26
N LEU A 26 -23.56 -28.39 -11.23
CA LEU A 26 -22.11 -28.55 -11.43
C LEU A 26 -21.43 -27.23 -11.82
N ALA A 27 -22.06 -26.43 -12.70
CA ALA A 27 -21.54 -25.11 -13.04
C ALA A 27 -21.50 -24.17 -11.81
N LEU A 28 -22.51 -24.25 -10.94
CA LEU A 28 -22.54 -23.45 -9.71
C LEU A 28 -21.46 -23.88 -8.69
N ILE A 29 -21.20 -25.19 -8.56
CA ILE A 29 -20.15 -25.72 -7.67
C ILE A 29 -18.75 -25.32 -8.16
N VAL A 30 -18.51 -25.30 -9.47
CA VAL A 30 -17.22 -24.86 -10.04
C VAL A 30 -16.99 -23.36 -9.81
N VAL A 31 -18.04 -22.53 -9.84
CA VAL A 31 -17.93 -21.08 -9.56
C VAL A 31 -17.68 -20.80 -8.07
N LEU A 32 -18.26 -21.58 -7.16
CA LEU A 32 -18.09 -21.42 -5.71
C LEU A 32 -16.76 -21.97 -5.17
N ALA A 33 -16.09 -22.86 -5.91
CA ALA A 33 -14.81 -23.46 -5.53
C ALA A 33 -13.58 -22.68 -6.07
N ALA A 34 -13.79 -21.61 -6.84
CA ALA A 34 -12.70 -20.75 -7.24
C ALA A 34 -12.16 -20.00 -6.00
N PRO A 35 -10.85 -20.03 -5.73
CA PRO A 35 -10.30 -19.18 -4.68
C PRO A 35 -10.62 -17.74 -5.04
N ALA A 36 -11.27 -17.00 -4.13
CA ALA A 36 -11.44 -15.57 -4.30
C ALA A 36 -10.03 -14.98 -4.44
N ALA A 37 -9.67 -14.55 -5.65
CA ALA A 37 -8.48 -13.76 -5.83
C ALA A 37 -8.66 -12.52 -4.97
N VAL A 38 -7.87 -12.41 -3.90
CA VAL A 38 -7.86 -11.20 -3.08
C VAL A 38 -7.40 -10.11 -4.02
N ALA A 39 -8.32 -9.23 -4.43
CA ALA A 39 -7.98 -8.06 -5.23
C ALA A 39 -6.96 -7.26 -4.41
N ARG A 40 -5.69 -7.36 -4.78
CA ARG A 40 -4.69 -6.42 -4.30
C ARG A 40 -4.95 -5.12 -5.03
N ALA A 41 -4.98 -4.02 -4.29
CA ALA A 41 -4.84 -2.71 -4.93
C ALA A 41 -3.58 -2.79 -5.79
N SER A 42 -3.72 -2.59 -7.09
CA SER A 42 -2.58 -2.54 -7.97
C SER A 42 -1.97 -1.14 -7.83
N ASP A 43 -0.66 -1.08 -7.71
CA ASP A 43 0.09 0.16 -7.47
C ASP A 43 0.07 1.11 -8.67
N ASP A 44 -0.38 0.64 -9.83
CA ASP A 44 -0.64 1.41 -11.04
C ASP A 44 -2.02 2.10 -11.05
N GLN A 45 -2.92 1.77 -10.12
CA GLN A 45 -4.24 2.40 -10.00
C GLN A 45 -4.27 3.39 -8.84
N PRO A 46 -4.55 4.68 -9.09
CA PRO A 46 -4.66 5.66 -8.02
C PRO A 46 -5.78 5.29 -7.03
N THR A 47 -5.41 5.26 -5.75
CA THR A 47 -6.35 5.18 -4.63
C THR A 47 -7.16 6.49 -4.50
N GLN A 48 -8.26 6.47 -3.75
CA GLN A 48 -9.07 7.68 -3.58
C GLN A 48 -8.32 8.85 -2.94
N TRP A 49 -7.44 8.59 -1.97
CA TRP A 49 -6.66 9.65 -1.36
C TRP A 49 -5.66 10.28 -2.34
N GLN A 50 -5.11 9.50 -3.29
CA GLN A 50 -4.27 10.01 -4.37
C GLN A 50 -5.08 10.87 -5.35
N ILE A 51 -6.34 10.49 -5.62
CA ILE A 51 -7.27 11.27 -6.44
C ILE A 51 -7.61 12.60 -5.76
N ASP A 52 -7.94 12.58 -4.47
CA ASP A 52 -8.22 13.77 -3.68
C ASP A 52 -7.01 14.71 -3.62
N ALA A 53 -5.79 14.14 -3.57
CA ALA A 53 -4.53 14.88 -3.61
C ALA A 53 -4.11 15.32 -5.03
N ARG A 54 -4.86 14.97 -6.08
CA ARG A 54 -4.53 15.25 -7.49
C ARG A 54 -3.18 14.65 -7.94
N ALA A 55 -2.85 13.47 -7.44
CA ALA A 55 -1.57 12.79 -7.65
C ALA A 55 -1.61 11.72 -8.75
N GLU A 56 -2.73 11.53 -9.44
CA GLU A 56 -2.96 10.45 -10.43
C GLU A 56 -1.95 10.52 -11.59
N ALA A 57 -1.69 11.73 -12.08
CA ALA A 57 -0.75 11.96 -13.17
C ALA A 57 0.68 11.54 -12.81
N LEU A 58 1.07 11.60 -11.53
CA LEU A 58 2.41 11.23 -11.08
C LEU A 58 2.65 9.72 -11.08
N GLN A 59 1.58 8.91 -11.02
CA GLN A 59 1.68 7.45 -11.03
C GLN A 59 2.14 6.88 -12.38
N THR A 60 1.80 7.58 -13.47
CA THR A 60 2.10 7.16 -14.84
C THR A 60 3.14 8.04 -15.53
N ALA A 61 3.57 9.11 -14.87
CA ALA A 61 4.60 10.00 -15.40
C ALA A 61 5.94 9.26 -15.60
N PRO A 62 6.69 9.58 -16.66
CA PRO A 62 8.05 9.06 -16.82
C PRO A 62 8.95 9.56 -15.66
N PRO A 63 10.01 8.81 -15.30
CA PRO A 63 10.97 9.28 -14.31
C PRO A 63 11.57 10.64 -14.70
N PRO A 64 11.69 11.58 -13.76
CA PRO A 64 12.39 12.83 -14.02
C PRO A 64 13.88 12.57 -14.27
N ALA A 65 14.55 13.48 -14.98
CA ALA A 65 15.99 13.40 -15.25
C ALA A 65 16.82 13.32 -13.95
N GLU A 66 16.40 14.08 -12.94
CA GLU A 66 16.95 14.02 -11.58
C GLU A 66 15.85 13.62 -10.60
N LYS A 67 16.04 12.50 -9.91
CA LYS A 67 15.09 12.02 -8.90
C LYS A 67 15.19 12.88 -7.64
N PRO A 68 14.11 13.56 -7.22
CA PRO A 68 14.13 14.35 -5.99
C PRO A 68 14.31 13.44 -4.77
N VAL A 69 14.89 13.99 -3.70
CA VAL A 69 14.97 13.31 -2.40
C VAL A 69 13.96 13.93 -1.45
N ILE A 70 13.20 13.10 -0.75
CA ILE A 70 12.30 13.47 0.34
C ILE A 70 12.94 12.99 1.64
N CYS A 71 13.18 13.90 2.59
CA CYS A 71 13.70 13.54 3.90
C CYS A 71 12.55 13.28 4.88
N ILE A 72 12.45 12.06 5.39
CA ILE A 72 11.46 11.65 6.38
C ILE A 72 12.08 11.77 7.77
N VAL A 73 11.52 12.63 8.62
CA VAL A 73 11.93 12.77 10.02
C VAL A 73 10.82 12.17 10.88
N ASP A 74 11.05 10.96 11.39
CA ASP A 74 10.00 10.15 12.00
C ASP A 74 10.58 9.06 12.94
N THR A 75 9.88 7.93 13.12
CA THR A 75 10.28 6.76 13.92
C THR A 75 11.34 5.89 13.26
N GLY A 76 11.91 6.32 12.14
CA GLY A 76 12.80 5.54 11.29
C GLY A 76 12.04 4.97 10.08
N VAL A 77 12.78 4.37 9.15
CA VAL A 77 12.20 3.78 7.94
C VAL A 77 12.88 2.45 7.71
N THR A 78 12.16 1.34 7.82
CA THR A 78 12.69 0.01 7.51
C THR A 78 12.75 -0.19 6.00
N PRO A 79 13.85 -0.74 5.41
CA PRO A 79 13.96 -0.87 3.97
C PRO A 79 12.95 -1.89 3.44
N THR A 80 12.30 -1.54 2.33
CA THR A 80 11.37 -2.42 1.62
C THR A 80 11.72 -2.42 0.13
N PRO A 81 11.28 -3.42 -0.65
CA PRO A 81 11.49 -3.43 -2.11
C PRO A 81 10.97 -2.17 -2.81
N ASP A 82 9.95 -1.55 -2.22
CA ASP A 82 9.19 -0.46 -2.80
C ASP A 82 9.75 0.94 -2.52
N LEU A 83 10.77 1.06 -1.66
CA LEU A 83 11.41 2.33 -1.35
C LEU A 83 12.79 2.42 -2.04
N ASP A 84 13.13 3.60 -2.57
CA ASP A 84 14.48 3.93 -3.07
C ASP A 84 15.19 4.78 -2.01
N ILE A 85 15.92 4.14 -1.10
CA ILE A 85 16.52 4.79 0.06
C ILE A 85 17.97 5.19 -0.24
N VAL A 86 18.27 6.48 -0.15
CA VAL A 86 19.63 7.01 -0.41
C VAL A 86 20.45 7.21 0.86
N SER A 87 19.80 7.46 2.00
CA SER A 87 20.49 7.69 3.26
C SER A 87 19.54 7.47 4.43
N ARG A 88 20.06 6.93 5.54
CA ARG A 88 19.31 6.84 6.79
C ARG A 88 20.23 7.06 7.98
N THR A 89 19.69 7.64 9.04
CA THR A 89 20.38 7.76 10.33
C THR A 89 19.39 7.66 11.49
N ALA A 90 19.91 7.36 12.68
CA ALA A 90 19.17 7.47 13.93
C ALA A 90 19.94 8.40 14.87
N LEU A 91 19.26 9.41 15.41
CA LEU A 91 19.92 10.43 16.25
C LEU A 91 20.20 9.97 17.68
N ASP A 92 19.64 8.84 18.09
CA ASP A 92 19.89 8.17 19.36
C ASP A 92 21.06 7.18 19.29
N GLY A 93 21.66 7.00 18.11
CA GLY A 93 22.75 6.03 17.87
C GLY A 93 22.29 4.58 17.70
N GLY A 94 20.99 4.31 17.71
CA GLY A 94 20.44 2.97 17.46
C GLY A 94 20.37 2.63 15.96
N THR A 95 19.61 1.58 15.62
CA THR A 95 19.40 1.24 14.20
C THR A 95 18.54 2.32 13.52
N PRO A 96 18.73 2.61 12.23
CA PRO A 96 17.87 3.56 11.50
C PRO A 96 16.53 2.97 11.05
N ASP A 97 16.24 1.73 11.47
CA ASP A 97 14.99 1.05 11.17
C ASP A 97 13.84 1.65 12.00
N ASP A 98 12.61 1.37 11.58
CA ASP A 98 11.43 1.92 12.24
C ASP A 98 11.17 1.22 13.58
N VAL A 99 11.33 1.96 14.69
CA VAL A 99 11.14 1.41 16.04
C VAL A 99 9.70 1.10 16.41
N THR A 100 8.75 1.54 15.59
CA THR A 100 7.32 1.22 15.78
C THR A 100 6.85 0.04 14.95
N ALA A 101 7.75 -0.60 14.18
CA ALA A 101 7.44 -1.81 13.45
C ALA A 101 7.15 -2.98 14.41
N ARG A 102 6.14 -3.79 14.07
CA ARG A 102 5.75 -4.99 14.80
C ARG A 102 5.17 -6.03 13.84
N PRO A 103 5.05 -7.32 14.19
CA PRO A 103 4.49 -8.32 13.28
C PRO A 103 3.14 -7.86 12.68
N GLY A 104 3.05 -7.80 11.35
CA GLY A 104 1.87 -7.33 10.62
C GLY A 104 1.74 -5.80 10.46
N HIS A 105 2.68 -5.00 10.98
CA HIS A 105 2.67 -3.54 10.88
C HIS A 105 4.08 -3.00 10.57
N TYR A 106 4.20 -2.25 9.48
CA TYR A 106 5.49 -1.73 9.01
C TYR A 106 6.12 -0.64 9.90
N GLY A 107 5.34 -0.03 10.79
CA GLY A 107 5.74 1.12 11.59
C GLY A 107 5.36 2.45 10.93
N HIS A 108 5.28 3.50 11.74
CA HIS A 108 4.78 4.82 11.37
C HIS A 108 5.64 5.48 10.29
N GLY A 109 6.94 5.66 10.53
CA GLY A 109 7.85 6.30 9.58
C GLY A 109 7.99 5.52 8.27
N THR A 110 7.98 4.19 8.31
CA THR A 110 7.97 3.34 7.11
C THR A 110 6.69 3.56 6.31
N THR A 111 5.52 3.61 6.97
CA THR A 111 4.26 3.95 6.31
C THR A 111 4.28 5.36 5.70
N VAL A 112 4.82 6.36 6.40
CA VAL A 112 4.98 7.72 5.87
C VAL A 112 5.87 7.72 4.62
N ALA A 113 6.98 6.98 4.63
CA ALA A 113 7.87 6.85 3.47
C ALA A 113 7.18 6.21 2.26
N HIS A 114 6.37 5.17 2.47
CA HIS A 114 5.57 4.55 1.39
C HIS A 114 4.51 5.51 0.84
N MET A 115 3.79 6.22 1.70
CA MET A 115 2.82 7.22 1.26
C MET A 115 3.49 8.34 0.44
N ALA A 116 4.71 8.71 0.79
CA ALA A 116 5.46 9.73 0.05
C ALA A 116 5.99 9.22 -1.30
N ALA A 117 6.66 8.05 -1.33
CA ALA A 117 7.46 7.64 -2.47
C ALA A 117 7.51 6.11 -2.74
N GLY A 118 6.47 5.36 -2.33
CA GLY A 118 6.30 3.98 -2.79
C GLY A 118 6.31 3.93 -4.32
N LYS A 119 7.12 3.05 -4.90
CA LYS A 119 7.28 2.93 -6.36
C LYS A 119 6.01 2.33 -6.98
N VAL A 120 5.91 2.45 -8.29
CA VAL A 120 5.04 1.60 -9.10
C VAL A 120 5.92 0.46 -9.64
N ASN A 121 5.88 -0.72 -9.01
CA ASN A 121 6.76 -1.84 -9.31
C ASN A 121 6.09 -3.24 -9.20
N GLY A 122 4.78 -3.29 -8.97
CA GLY A 122 4.00 -4.51 -8.71
C GLY A 122 3.96 -4.92 -7.23
N TRP A 123 4.36 -4.05 -6.30
CA TRP A 123 4.42 -4.36 -4.86
C TRP A 123 3.59 -3.39 -4.04
N GLY A 124 2.50 -3.89 -3.45
CA GLY A 124 1.68 -3.10 -2.53
C GLY A 124 0.94 -1.96 -3.24
N SER A 125 1.10 -0.74 -2.74
CA SER A 125 0.48 0.49 -3.26
C SER A 125 1.57 1.54 -3.46
N SER A 126 1.43 2.36 -4.48
CA SER A 126 2.32 3.47 -4.77
C SER A 126 2.12 4.66 -3.82
N GLY A 127 3.16 5.49 -3.71
CA GLY A 127 3.13 6.78 -3.01
C GLY A 127 2.72 7.94 -3.92
N VAL A 128 2.76 9.17 -3.40
CA VAL A 128 2.47 10.38 -4.20
C VAL A 128 3.52 10.63 -5.28
N PHE A 129 4.80 10.38 -4.96
CA PHE A 129 5.93 10.61 -5.85
C PHE A 129 6.74 9.32 -6.08
N PRO A 130 6.26 8.39 -6.93
CA PRO A 130 6.86 7.04 -7.07
C PRO A 130 8.32 7.02 -7.55
N HIS A 131 8.77 8.11 -8.18
CA HIS A 131 10.16 8.25 -8.64
C HIS A 131 11.07 8.98 -7.65
N ALA A 132 10.53 9.48 -6.53
CA ALA A 132 11.31 10.13 -5.50
C ALA A 132 12.15 9.12 -4.71
N ARG A 133 13.20 9.62 -4.09
CA ARG A 133 14.10 8.86 -3.21
C ARG A 133 13.89 9.29 -1.77
N ILE A 134 14.15 8.39 -0.84
CA ILE A 134 13.96 8.62 0.59
C ILE A 134 15.31 8.82 1.28
N ALA A 135 15.43 9.90 2.02
CA ALA A 135 16.36 10.00 3.14
C ALA A 135 15.56 9.86 4.45
N SER A 136 16.11 9.23 5.48
CA SER A 136 15.40 9.01 6.74
C SER A 136 16.22 9.43 7.95
N VAL A 137 15.59 10.15 8.88
CA VAL A 137 16.11 10.46 10.20
C VAL A 137 15.16 9.88 11.24
N ARG A 138 15.61 8.86 11.96
CA ARG A 138 14.92 8.40 13.16
C ARG A 138 15.24 9.34 14.32
N ILE A 139 14.20 9.93 14.90
CA ILE A 139 14.34 10.77 16.10
C ILE A 139 13.76 10.12 17.35
N PHE A 140 12.91 9.11 17.25
CA PHE A 140 12.36 8.41 18.42
C PHE A 140 13.24 7.23 18.79
N ASP A 141 13.59 7.11 20.06
CA ASP A 141 14.37 6.02 20.66
C ASP A 141 13.52 4.76 20.87
N ASP A 142 12.24 4.94 21.19
CA ASP A 142 11.29 3.85 21.38
C ASP A 142 9.85 4.24 20.98
N VAL A 143 8.88 3.43 21.40
CA VAL A 143 7.45 3.63 21.15
C VAL A 143 6.81 4.75 21.98
N ASP A 144 7.48 5.28 23.01
CA ASP A 144 6.93 6.28 23.93
C ASP A 144 7.04 7.73 23.40
N GLN A 145 7.48 7.90 22.15
CA GLN A 145 7.25 9.07 21.27
C GLN A 145 7.49 10.48 21.83
N ARG A 146 8.29 10.63 22.90
CA ARG A 146 8.71 11.94 23.42
C ARG A 146 10.13 12.21 22.99
N VAL A 147 10.33 13.35 22.33
CA VAL A 147 11.66 13.77 21.88
C VAL A 147 11.86 15.27 22.15
N PRO A 148 13.04 15.67 22.62
CA PRO A 148 13.32 17.07 22.92
C PRO A 148 13.42 17.90 21.64
N TRP A 149 13.12 19.20 21.74
CA TRP A 149 13.00 20.07 20.56
C TRP A 149 14.30 20.11 19.72
N GLN A 150 15.46 19.98 20.39
CA GLN A 150 16.78 19.93 19.76
C GLN A 150 16.92 18.76 18.79
N ARG A 151 16.24 17.64 19.05
CA ARG A 151 16.30 16.46 18.18
C ARG A 151 15.65 16.74 16.82
N TYR A 152 14.57 17.52 16.78
CA TYR A 152 13.96 18.00 15.53
C TYR A 152 14.90 18.91 14.74
N VAL A 153 15.57 19.86 15.42
CA VAL A 153 16.53 20.76 14.75
C VAL A 153 17.71 19.99 14.19
N SER A 154 18.26 19.06 14.96
CA SER A 154 19.34 18.19 14.50
C SER A 154 18.92 17.36 13.29
N ALA A 155 17.68 16.85 13.28
CA ALA A 155 17.14 16.11 12.14
C ALA A 155 17.02 16.98 10.88
N LEU A 156 16.48 18.19 11.00
CA LEU A 156 16.37 19.13 9.87
C LEU A 156 17.74 19.54 9.33
N ARG A 157 18.72 19.76 10.22
CA ARG A 157 20.12 20.03 9.82
C ARG A 157 20.74 18.84 9.11
N TRP A 158 20.49 17.63 9.60
CA TRP A 158 20.95 16.42 8.92
C TRP A 158 20.33 16.31 7.52
N CYS A 159 19.01 16.50 7.39
CA CYS A 159 18.34 16.50 6.09
C CYS A 159 18.98 17.51 5.13
N ALA A 160 19.28 18.73 5.59
CA ALA A 160 19.92 19.76 4.77
C ALA A 160 21.34 19.37 4.30
N GLY A 161 22.01 18.46 5.01
CA GLY A 161 23.35 17.96 4.68
C GLY A 161 23.38 16.69 3.82
N VAL A 162 22.23 16.05 3.56
CA VAL A 162 22.16 14.87 2.67
C VAL A 162 22.50 15.27 1.24
N SER A 163 23.22 14.41 0.52
CA SER A 163 23.50 14.57 -0.91
C SER A 163 22.90 13.41 -1.72
N PRO A 164 22.10 13.68 -2.76
CA PRO A 164 21.68 15.01 -3.21
C PRO A 164 20.73 15.66 -2.20
N ARG A 165 20.72 17.00 -2.18
CA ARG A 165 19.95 17.77 -1.20
C ARG A 165 18.46 17.43 -1.29
N PRO A 166 17.81 17.07 -0.17
CA PRO A 166 16.37 16.87 -0.15
C PRO A 166 15.63 18.11 -0.62
N ALA A 167 14.64 17.90 -1.51
CA ALA A 167 13.75 18.94 -1.99
C ALA A 167 12.71 19.31 -0.93
N VAL A 168 12.31 18.33 -0.11
CA VAL A 168 11.28 18.46 0.93
C VAL A 168 11.71 17.65 2.16
N ALA A 169 11.38 18.15 3.34
CA ALA A 169 11.40 17.38 4.59
C ALA A 169 9.97 17.19 5.08
N VAL A 170 9.61 15.97 5.49
CA VAL A 170 8.29 15.59 6.00
C VAL A 170 8.41 15.23 7.47
N LEU A 171 7.58 15.86 8.29
CA LEU A 171 7.51 15.68 9.73
C LEU A 171 6.05 15.35 10.08
N SER A 172 5.75 14.08 10.37
CA SER A 172 4.41 13.63 10.76
C SER A 172 4.30 13.50 12.28
N LEU A 173 4.64 14.58 12.98
CA LEU A 173 4.87 14.60 14.41
C LEU A 173 4.61 16.00 14.98
N GLY A 174 4.36 16.08 16.28
CA GLY A 174 4.11 17.34 16.96
C GLY A 174 3.96 17.17 18.45
N SER A 175 4.21 18.23 19.21
CA SER A 175 4.02 18.26 20.66
C SER A 175 3.28 19.53 21.06
N ALA A 176 2.37 19.41 22.04
CA ALA A 176 1.67 20.55 22.64
C ALA A 176 2.57 21.35 23.60
N SER A 177 3.72 20.80 24.01
CA SER A 177 4.69 21.45 24.88
C SER A 177 6.10 21.34 24.29
N VAL A 178 6.83 22.46 24.34
CA VAL A 178 8.26 22.48 24.00
C VAL A 178 9.00 22.08 25.26
N ASP A 179 9.49 20.84 25.30
CA ASP A 179 10.44 20.43 26.33
C ASP A 179 11.82 21.00 25.95
N PRO A 180 12.39 21.93 26.75
CA PRO A 180 13.66 22.55 26.43
C PRO A 180 14.86 21.61 26.59
N SER A 181 14.71 20.39 27.11
CA SER A 181 15.83 19.49 27.40
C SER A 181 15.51 18.01 27.29
#